data_AF-A0A838RXF9-F1
#
_entry.id   AF-A0A838RXF9-F1
#
_cell.length_a   1.000
_cell.length_b   1.000
_cell.length_c   1.000
_cell.angle_alpha   90.00
_cell.angle_beta   90.00
_cell.angle_gamma   90.00
#
_symmetry.space_group_name_H-M   'P 1'
#
loop_
_entity.id
_entity.type
_entity.pdbx_description
1 polymer ?
#
loop_
_entity_poly.entity_id
_entity_poly.type
_entity_poly.pdbx_seq_one_letter_code
_entity_poly.pdbx_strand_id
1 'polypeptide(L)' 'MPKGIVEIPVSVLSSVETLDELQDWLTAQNSKIIDELRDARRQDLAGEFKPWEPRHVSWPTGSK' A
#
# COMPACT_ATOMS: atom_id res chain seq x y z
N MET A 1 -4.14 -7.92 -19.00
CA MET A 1 -3.36 -8.46 -17.86
C MET A 1 -4.29 -9.25 -16.96
N PRO A 2 -3.96 -10.50 -16.58
CA PRO A 2 -4.78 -11.28 -15.65
C PRO A 2 -4.85 -10.56 -14.30
N LYS A 3 -6.06 -10.51 -13.73
CA LYS A 3 -6.38 -9.80 -12.51
C LYS A 3 -5.69 -10.50 -11.33
N GLY A 4 -4.67 -9.87 -10.73
CA GLY A 4 -3.98 -10.37 -9.53
C GLY A 4 -2.52 -10.79 -9.72
N ILE A 5 -1.90 -10.58 -10.88
CA ILE A 5 -0.45 -10.76 -11.04
C ILE A 5 0.25 -9.41 -10.85
N VAL A 6 1.23 -9.37 -9.95
CA VAL A 6 2.10 -8.22 -9.71
C VAL A 6 3.51 -8.58 -10.20
N GLU A 7 4.07 -7.75 -11.07
CA GLU A 7 5.44 -7.90 -11.54
C GLU A 7 6.38 -7.11 -10.64
N ILE A 8 7.31 -7.81 -10.00
CA ILE A 8 8.32 -7.22 -9.13
C ILE A 8 9.66 -7.24 -9.88
N PRO A 9 10.28 -6.09 -10.16
CA PRO A 9 11.60 -6.05 -10.77
C PRO A 9 12.63 -6.77 -9.89
N VAL A 10 13.50 -7.57 -10.51
CA VAL A 10 14.54 -8.34 -9.80
C VAL A 10 15.45 -7.43 -8.98
N SER A 11 15.76 -6.24 -9.49
CA SER A 11 16.57 -5.25 -8.77
C SER A 11 15.94 -4.80 -7.45
N VAL A 12 14.61 -4.67 -7.42
CA VAL A 12 13.85 -4.30 -6.21
C VAL A 12 13.81 -5.49 -5.25
N LEU A 13 13.48 -6.69 -5.75
CA LEU A 13 13.45 -7.88 -4.91
C LEU A 13 14.82 -8.19 -4.28
N SER A 14 15.90 -7.87 -4.99
CA SER A 14 17.28 -8.07 -4.52
C SER A 14 17.76 -6.98 -3.56
N SER A 15 17.08 -5.83 -3.49
CA SER A 15 17.44 -4.72 -2.61
C SER A 15 16.67 -4.70 -1.30
N VAL A 16 15.55 -5.41 -1.23
CA VAL A 16 14.70 -5.50 -0.05
C VAL A 16 15.33 -6.46 0.95
N GLU A 17 15.48 -6.00 2.19
CA GLU A 17 16.02 -6.81 3.29
C GLU A 17 14.90 -7.36 4.20
N THR A 18 13.76 -6.67 4.25
CA THR A 18 12.63 -7.00 5.13
C THR A 18 11.30 -7.12 4.39
N LEU A 19 10.36 -7.91 4.93
CA LEU A 19 9.01 -8.00 4.34
C LEU A 19 8.27 -6.66 4.38
N ASP A 20 8.54 -5.83 5.39
CA ASP A 20 7.94 -4.51 5.54
C ASP A 20 8.38 -3.57 4.40
N GLU A 21 9.65 -3.60 4.01
CA GLU A 21 10.16 -2.83 2.85
C GLU A 21 9.49 -3.24 1.53
N LEU A 22 9.26 -4.55 1.32
CA LEU A 22 8.52 -5.02 0.14
C LEU A 22 7.07 -4.52 0.18
N GLN A 23 6.45 -4.56 1.36
CA GLN A 23 5.09 -4.09 1.55
C GLN A 23 4.96 -2.58 1.30
N ASP A 24 5.92 -1.79 1.78
CA ASP A 24 5.98 -0.35 1.53
C ASP A 24 6.14 -0.07 0.03
N TRP A 25 7.02 -0.80 -0.66
CA TRP A 25 7.19 -0.68 -2.10
C TRP A 25 5.91 -1.02 -2.86
N LEU A 26 5.26 -2.14 -2.53
CA LEU A 26 3.98 -2.54 -3.14
C LEU A 26 2.87 -1.50 -2.89
N THR A 27 2.85 -0.92 -1.70
CA THR A 27 1.92 0.14 -1.32
C THR A 27 2.15 1.39 -2.14
N ALA A 28 3.42 1.76 -2.36
CA ALA A 28 3.81 2.92 -3.15
C ALA A 28 3.40 2.80 -4.64
N GLN A 29 3.31 1.58 -5.17
CA GLN A 29 2.88 1.34 -6.55
C GLN A 29 1.36 1.32 -6.73
N ASN A 30 0.59 1.27 -5.63
CA ASN A 30 -0.86 1.25 -5.71
C ASN A 30 -1.42 2.67 -5.84
N SER A 31 -1.76 3.07 -7.07
CA SER A 31 -2.26 4.42 -7.37
C SER A 31 -3.47 4.81 -6.51
N LYS A 32 -4.36 3.85 -6.19
CA LYS A 32 -5.53 4.12 -5.35
C LYS A 32 -5.13 4.52 -3.94
N ILE A 33 -4.15 3.84 -3.35
CA ILE A 33 -3.66 4.18 -2.00
C ILE A 33 -2.94 5.54 -2.03
N ILE A 34 -2.12 5.79 -3.06
CA ILE A 34 -1.43 7.08 -3.22
C ILE A 34 -2.42 8.24 -3.38
N ASP A 35 -3.49 8.06 -4.14
CA ASP A 35 -4.52 9.09 -4.32
C ASP A 35 -5.26 9.36 -3.00
N GLU A 36 -5.59 8.32 -2.24
CA GLU A 36 -6.18 8.46 -0.90
C GLU A 36 -5.24 9.20 0.07
N LEU A 37 -3.94 8.91 0.05
CA LEU A 37 -2.94 9.61 0.86
C LEU A 37 -2.78 11.08 0.45
N ARG A 38 -2.85 11.38 -0.85
CA ARG A 38 -2.81 12.76 -1.36
C ARG A 38 -4.06 13.55 -0.96
N ASP A 39 -5.22 12.91 -0.97
CA ASP A 39 -6.49 13.52 -0.57
C ASP A 39 -6.52 13.78 0.94
N ALA A 40 -6.04 12.83 1.75
CA ALA A 40 -5.86 13.02 3.18
C ALA A 40 -4.94 14.23 3.45
N ARG A 41 -3.79 14.31 2.77
CA ARG A 41 -2.88 15.46 2.90
C ARG A 41 -3.55 16.80 2.52
N ARG A 42 -4.40 16.82 1.50
CA ARG A 42 -5.14 18.03 1.10
C ARG A 42 -6.14 18.47 2.18
N GLN A 43 -6.84 17.52 2.79
CA GLN A 43 -7.78 17.78 3.89
C GLN A 43 -7.05 18.29 5.14
N ASP A 44 -5.89 17.70 5.48
CA ASP A 44 -5.06 18.15 6.60
C ASP A 44 -4.62 19.61 6.44
N LEU A 45 -4.18 19.99 5.23
CA LEU A 45 -3.80 21.38 4.92
C LEU A 45 -4.99 22.35 4.97
N ALA A 46 -6.20 21.89 4.69
CA ALA A 46 -7.43 22.67 4.80
C ALA A 46 -7.94 22.77 6.25
N GLY A 47 -7.32 22.06 7.20
CA GLY A 47 -7.81 21.94 8.58
C GLY A 47 -9.01 20.98 8.73
N GLU A 48 -9.32 20.20 7.70
CA GLU A 48 -10.40 19.21 7.66
C GLU A 48 -9.88 17.80 7.98
N PHE A 49 -8.98 17.69 8.98
CA PHE A 49 -8.37 16.42 9.37
C PHE A 49 -9.45 15.35 9.63
N LYS A 50 -9.44 14.27 8.84
CA LYS A 50 -10.24 13.09 9.12
C LYS A 50 -9.39 12.09 9.91
N PRO A 51 -9.87 11.60 11.06
CA PRO A 51 -9.23 10.48 11.73
C PRO A 51 -9.06 9.32 10.75
N TRP A 52 -7.83 8.81 10.63
CA TRP A 52 -7.55 7.65 9.81
C TRP A 52 -8.24 6.43 10.43
N GLU A 53 -9.20 5.84 9.70
CA GLU A 53 -9.79 4.55 10.05
C GLU A 53 -9.04 3.44 9.30
N PRO A 54 -8.30 2.57 10.01
CA PRO A 54 -7.58 1.48 9.36
C PRO A 54 -8.56 0.57 8.62
N ARG A 55 -8.30 0.31 7.35
CA ARG A 55 -9.01 -0.75 6.63
C ARG A 55 -8.57 -2.08 7.22
N HIS A 56 -9.45 -2.72 7.97
CA HIS A 56 -9.28 -4.11 8.35
C HIS A 56 -9.28 -4.97 7.08
N VAL A 57 -8.09 -5.31 6.60
CA VAL A 57 -7.90 -6.32 5.57
C VAL A 57 -7.98 -7.68 6.25
N SER A 58 -9.05 -8.42 5.99
CA SER A 58 -9.15 -9.83 6.40
C SER A 58 -8.24 -10.64 5.48
N TRP A 59 -6.96 -10.76 5.84
CA TRP A 59 -6.09 -11.73 5.22
C TRP A 59 -6.58 -13.13 5.59
N PRO A 60 -6.91 -14.01 4.62
CA PRO A 60 -7.22 -15.39 4.94
C PRO A 60 -5.93 -16.09 5.38
N THR A 61 -5.65 -16.10 6.68
CA THR A 61 -4.65 -16.99 7.30
C THR A 61 -5.20 -18.41 7.35
N GLY A 62 -5.47 -18.99 6.17
CA GLY A 62 -5.77 -20.39 6.03
C GLY A 62 -4.48 -21.20 5.99
N SER A 63 -3.90 -21.52 7.15
CA SER A 63 -2.99 -22.67 7.23
C SER A 63 -3.80 -23.92 6.92
N LYS A 64 -3.35 -24.70 5.94
CA LYS A 64 -3.80 -26.07 5.72
C LYS A 64 -2.61 -27.00 5.90
#